data_AF-A0A7X8CMD9-F1
#
_entry.id   AF-A0A7X8CMD9-F1
#
_cell.length_a   1.000
_cell.length_b   1.000
_cell.length_c   1.000
_cell.angle_alpha   90.00
_cell.angle_beta   90.00
_cell.angle_gamma   90.00
#
_symmetry.space_group_name_H-M   'P 1'
#
loop_
_entity.id
_entity.type
_entity.pdbx_description
1 polymer ?
#
loop_
_entity_poly.entity_id
_entity_poly.type
_entity_poly.pdbx_seq_one_letter_code
_entity_poly.pdbx_strand_id
1 'polypeptide(L)'
;MELEVKNREGNKVDTLILEDVLFQREINPHLIFLSVKGYLDNQRQGNAKTKTRGEVHGGGKKPWRQKGTGRARHGSNRSPIWRHGGIVFGPQPRSYRHPLPKNEKRLALINAIMDKLNNNAVIVIDQLKIDVPKTKKAVELLNHLNLKGNILFVVSQKNPDVLRAFANLPLVKILTMNELNTYQVVHCDMVVFEKDVLVRIQEVYGT
;
A
#
# COMPACT_ATOMS: atom_id res chain seq x y z
N MET A 1 16.11 22.91 1.58
CA MET A 1 16.95 21.94 2.36
C MET A 1 18.07 21.37 1.49
N GLU A 2 19.27 21.12 2.03
CA GLU A 2 20.39 20.49 1.28
C GLU A 2 20.46 18.98 1.58
N LEU A 3 20.49 18.15 0.52
CA LEU A 3 20.67 16.70 0.63
C LEU A 3 21.94 16.26 -0.11
N GLU A 4 22.71 15.38 0.50
CA GLU A 4 23.89 14.80 -0.12
C GLU A 4 23.50 13.69 -1.11
N VAL A 5 24.04 13.77 -2.32
CA VAL A 5 23.90 12.74 -3.35
C VAL A 5 25.06 11.76 -3.22
N LYS A 6 24.74 10.50 -2.98
CA LYS A 6 25.72 9.42 -2.82
C LYS A 6 25.89 8.60 -4.10
N ASN A 7 27.10 8.09 -4.32
CA ASN A 7 27.34 7.06 -5.32
C ASN A 7 27.00 5.65 -4.79
N ARG A 8 27.25 4.62 -5.63
CA ARG A 8 27.06 3.20 -5.27
C ARG A 8 27.94 2.72 -4.12
N GLU A 9 29.02 3.43 -3.81
CA GLU A 9 29.97 3.12 -2.74
C GLU A 9 29.64 3.88 -1.44
N GLY A 10 28.63 4.76 -1.45
CA GLY A 10 28.26 5.59 -0.31
C GLY A 10 29.04 6.90 -0.20
N ASN A 11 29.94 7.18 -1.15
CA ASN A 11 30.71 8.43 -1.21
C ASN A 11 29.84 9.58 -1.74
N LYS A 12 30.02 10.78 -1.18
CA LYS A 12 29.36 12.01 -1.62
C LYS A 12 29.90 12.43 -3.00
N VAL A 13 29.01 12.62 -3.96
CA VAL A 13 29.34 13.08 -5.32
C VAL A 13 28.83 14.48 -5.58
N ASP A 14 27.63 14.79 -5.11
CA ASP A 14 26.95 16.05 -5.39
C ASP A 14 26.09 16.47 -4.20
N THR A 15 25.60 17.71 -4.20
CA THR A 15 24.65 18.23 -3.20
C THR A 15 23.42 18.74 -3.93
N LEU A 16 22.26 18.20 -3.58
CA LEU A 16 20.98 18.59 -4.15
C LEU A 16 20.28 19.58 -3.22
N ILE A 17 19.95 20.76 -3.74
CA ILE A 17 19.16 21.76 -3.03
C ILE A 17 17.69 21.50 -3.33
N LEU A 18 16.91 21.14 -2.31
CA LEU A 18 15.46 21.09 -2.43
C LEU A 18 14.83 22.44 -2.11
N GLU A 19 13.99 22.92 -3.03
CA GLU A 19 13.09 24.03 -2.80
C GLU A 19 12.09 23.72 -1.68
N ASP A 20 11.94 24.71 -0.80
CA ASP A 20 11.33 24.55 0.51
C ASP A 20 9.79 24.62 0.50
N VAL A 21 9.18 25.17 -0.56
CA VAL A 21 7.72 25.43 -0.62
C VAL A 21 6.87 24.17 -0.43
N LEU A 22 7.38 23.01 -0.85
CA LEU A 22 6.69 21.72 -0.71
C LEU A 22 6.94 21.01 0.61
N PHE A 23 8.13 21.20 1.18
CA PHE A 23 8.63 20.42 2.32
C PHE A 23 8.69 21.22 3.64
N GLN A 24 8.16 22.44 3.66
CA GLN A 24 8.01 23.26 4.88
C GLN A 24 6.57 23.32 5.42
N ARG A 25 5.63 22.57 4.85
CA ARG A 25 4.25 22.54 5.36
C ARG A 25 4.18 21.76 6.66
N GLU A 26 3.17 22.00 7.48
CA GLU A 26 2.94 21.17 8.66
C GLU A 26 2.47 19.75 8.24
N ILE A 27 3.10 18.71 8.80
CA ILE A 27 2.69 17.32 8.56
C ILE A 27 1.29 17.14 9.12
N ASN A 28 0.34 16.74 8.28
CA ASN A 28 -0.98 16.29 8.73
C ASN A 28 -1.00 14.75 8.83
N PRO A 29 -0.92 14.16 10.04
CA PRO A 29 -0.88 12.71 10.22
C PRO A 29 -2.21 12.03 9.87
N HIS A 30 -3.33 12.73 10.07
CA HIS A 30 -4.66 12.19 9.78
C HIS A 30 -4.83 11.91 8.28
N LEU A 31 -4.29 12.80 7.43
CA LEU A 31 -4.34 12.62 5.99
C LEU A 31 -3.51 11.42 5.51
N ILE A 32 -2.34 11.20 6.13
CA ILE A 32 -1.52 10.00 5.89
C ILE A 32 -2.30 8.74 6.28
N PHE A 33 -2.94 8.75 7.46
CA PHE A 33 -3.78 7.65 7.93
C PHE A 33 -4.93 7.33 6.98
N LEU A 34 -5.69 8.35 6.54
CA LEU A 34 -6.80 8.16 5.59
C LEU A 34 -6.31 7.56 4.27
N SER A 35 -5.18 8.05 3.74
CA SER A 35 -4.58 7.53 2.51
C SER A 35 -4.17 6.07 2.63
N VAL A 36 -3.52 5.70 3.73
CA VAL A 36 -3.10 4.32 4.04
C VAL A 36 -4.31 3.41 4.22
N LYS A 37 -5.29 3.82 5.03
CA LYS A 37 -6.52 3.05 5.26
C LYS A 37 -7.29 2.82 3.97
N GLY A 38 -7.47 3.88 3.17
CA GLY A 38 -8.11 3.80 1.87
C GLY A 38 -7.37 2.86 0.91
N TYR A 39 -6.04 2.91 0.88
CA TYR A 39 -5.23 1.97 0.09
C TYR A 39 -5.48 0.51 0.51
N LEU A 40 -5.44 0.21 1.81
CA LEU A 40 -5.64 -1.14 2.34
C LEU A 40 -7.07 -1.65 2.12
N ASP A 41 -8.09 -0.82 2.34
CA ASP A 41 -9.49 -1.20 2.11
C ASP A 41 -9.74 -1.49 0.62
N ASN A 42 -9.13 -0.73 -0.29
CA ASN A 42 -9.24 -0.93 -1.73
C ASN A 42 -8.61 -2.24 -2.23
N GLN A 43 -7.72 -2.88 -1.47
CA GLN A 43 -7.14 -4.19 -1.82
C GLN A 43 -8.09 -5.36 -1.52
N ARG A 44 -9.16 -5.12 -0.77
CA ARG A 44 -10.10 -6.19 -0.37
C ARG A 44 -11.04 -6.54 -1.52
N GLN A 45 -11.15 -7.83 -1.82
CA GLN A 45 -12.03 -8.33 -2.89
C GLN A 45 -13.51 -8.34 -2.50
N GLY A 46 -13.82 -8.62 -1.22
CA GLY A 46 -15.21 -8.62 -0.73
C GLY A 46 -16.11 -9.72 -1.30
N ASN A 47 -15.56 -10.91 -1.52
CA ASN A 47 -16.27 -12.08 -2.08
C ASN A 47 -16.96 -12.99 -1.04
N ALA A 48 -16.95 -12.61 0.24
CA ALA A 48 -17.59 -13.39 1.29
C ALA A 48 -19.13 -13.36 1.14
N LYS A 49 -19.75 -14.54 1.03
CA LYS A 49 -21.21 -14.70 0.90
C LYS A 49 -21.73 -15.85 1.73
N THR A 50 -22.89 -15.66 2.33
CA THR A 50 -23.71 -16.72 2.94
C THR A 50 -25.06 -16.81 2.27
N LYS A 51 -25.64 -18.01 2.23
CA LYS A 51 -26.99 -18.20 1.70
C LYS A 51 -28.02 -17.72 2.72
N THR A 52 -28.82 -16.76 2.31
CA THR A 52 -30.01 -16.34 3.05
C THR A 52 -31.10 -17.42 2.98
N ARG A 53 -32.14 -17.29 3.82
CA ARG A 53 -33.30 -18.22 3.82
C ARG A 53 -33.91 -18.42 2.41
N GLY A 54 -33.89 -17.39 1.56
CA GLY A 54 -34.42 -17.45 0.20
C GLY A 54 -33.55 -18.23 -0.78
N GLU A 55 -32.24 -18.27 -0.56
CA GLU A 55 -31.25 -18.90 -1.43
C GLU A 55 -30.97 -20.37 -1.07
N VAL A 56 -31.37 -20.80 0.12
CA VAL A 56 -31.28 -22.22 0.52
C VAL A 56 -32.34 -23.03 -0.24
N HIS A 57 -31.89 -24.13 -0.84
CA HIS A 57 -32.75 -25.06 -1.58
C HIS A 57 -33.72 -25.80 -0.64
N GLY A 58 -34.95 -26.03 -1.08
CA GLY A 58 -36.01 -26.69 -0.31
C GLY A 58 -37.09 -25.74 0.21
N GLY A 59 -37.88 -26.19 1.19
CA GLY A 59 -39.00 -25.41 1.75
C GLY A 59 -40.29 -25.47 0.93
N GLY A 60 -41.04 -24.37 0.90
CA GLY A 60 -42.34 -24.27 0.22
C GLY A 60 -43.52 -24.73 1.07
N LYS A 61 -43.54 -26.00 1.49
CA LYS A 61 -44.59 -26.53 2.37
C LYS A 61 -44.30 -26.21 3.83
N LYS A 62 -45.34 -25.77 4.55
CA LYS A 62 -45.27 -25.60 6.00
C LYS A 62 -44.99 -26.95 6.67
N PRO A 63 -44.01 -27.06 7.60
CA PRO A 63 -43.66 -28.33 8.23
C PRO A 63 -44.83 -29.04 8.90
N TRP A 64 -45.74 -28.29 9.54
CA TRP A 64 -46.99 -28.80 10.12
C TRP A 64 -48.06 -27.72 10.27
N ARG A 65 -49.30 -28.12 10.55
CA ARG A 65 -50.46 -27.23 10.80
C ARG A 65 -50.22 -26.24 11.95
N GLN A 66 -50.89 -25.08 11.92
CA GLN A 66 -50.65 -23.97 12.86
C GLN A 66 -50.96 -24.30 14.34
N LYS A 67 -51.88 -25.24 14.58
CA LYS A 67 -52.36 -25.67 15.91
C LYS A 67 -52.67 -27.18 15.89
N GLY A 68 -52.79 -27.81 17.07
CA GLY A 68 -53.25 -29.20 17.21
C GLY A 68 -52.16 -30.27 17.07
N THR A 69 -50.87 -29.92 17.13
CA THR A 69 -49.75 -30.89 17.09
C THR A 69 -48.92 -30.96 18.37
N GLY A 70 -49.14 -30.07 19.34
CA GLY A 70 -48.32 -29.95 20.55
C GLY A 70 -46.89 -29.42 20.34
N ARG A 71 -46.49 -29.14 19.09
CA ARG A 71 -45.14 -28.64 18.73
C ARG A 71 -45.12 -27.11 18.62
N ALA A 72 -43.93 -26.52 18.73
CA ALA A 72 -43.71 -25.10 18.42
C ALA A 72 -44.16 -24.74 16.99
N ARG A 73 -44.53 -23.49 16.74
CA ARG A 73 -45.03 -23.07 15.42
C ARG A 73 -43.86 -22.76 14.48
N HIS A 74 -43.88 -23.34 13.27
CA HIS A 74 -42.89 -23.04 12.24
C HIS A 74 -43.54 -22.79 10.88
N GLY A 75 -42.99 -21.80 10.15
CA GLY A 75 -43.41 -21.46 8.79
C GLY A 75 -42.65 -22.21 7.70
N SER A 76 -41.37 -22.52 7.93
CA SER A 76 -40.51 -23.21 6.95
C SER A 76 -39.37 -23.94 7.65
N ASN A 77 -38.93 -25.06 7.08
CA ASN A 77 -37.72 -25.80 7.47
C ASN A 77 -36.42 -25.10 7.04
N ARG A 78 -36.48 -24.06 6.20
CA ARG A 78 -35.31 -23.24 5.80
C ARG A 78 -34.99 -22.11 6.79
N SER A 79 -35.78 -21.96 7.86
CA SER A 79 -35.56 -20.92 8.86
C SER A 79 -34.19 -21.09 9.54
N PRO A 80 -33.50 -19.99 9.92
CA PRO A 80 -32.18 -20.02 10.59
C PRO A 80 -32.13 -20.87 11.87
N ILE A 81 -33.27 -21.10 12.51
CA ILE A 81 -33.37 -21.92 13.73
C ILE A 81 -33.16 -23.42 13.42
N TRP A 82 -33.36 -23.82 12.17
CA TRP A 82 -33.23 -25.21 11.73
C TRP A 82 -31.80 -25.53 11.28
N ARG A 83 -31.38 -26.79 11.49
CA ARG A 83 -30.14 -27.32 10.89
C ARG A 83 -30.23 -27.21 9.37
N HIS A 84 -29.15 -26.72 8.74
CA HIS A 84 -29.10 -26.40 7.31
C HIS A 84 -30.08 -25.31 6.83
N GLY A 85 -30.66 -24.54 7.76
CA GLY A 85 -31.43 -23.34 7.46
C GLY A 85 -30.54 -22.21 6.92
N GLY A 86 -31.17 -21.16 6.39
CA GLY A 86 -30.46 -19.98 5.91
C GLY A 86 -29.83 -19.16 7.03
N ILE A 87 -28.74 -18.47 6.74
CA ILE A 87 -28.03 -17.63 7.72
C ILE A 87 -28.65 -16.22 7.72
N VAL A 88 -28.91 -15.67 8.91
CA VAL A 88 -29.42 -14.31 9.08
C VAL A 88 -28.24 -13.36 9.36
N PHE A 89 -28.20 -12.24 8.65
CA PHE A 89 -27.14 -11.22 8.73
C PHE A 89 -25.71 -11.76 8.55
N GLY A 90 -25.56 -12.85 7.79
CA GLY A 90 -24.24 -13.32 7.37
C GLY A 90 -23.61 -12.39 6.33
N PRO A 91 -22.31 -12.57 6.03
CA PRO A 91 -21.60 -11.72 5.08
C PRO A 91 -22.26 -11.77 3.70
N GLN A 92 -22.30 -10.62 3.05
CA GLN A 92 -22.72 -10.45 1.66
C GLN A 92 -21.60 -9.78 0.87
N PRO A 93 -21.44 -10.13 -0.43
CA PRO A 93 -20.45 -9.48 -1.27
C PRO A 93 -20.67 -7.98 -1.32
N ARG A 94 -19.61 -7.21 -1.12
CA ARG A 94 -19.65 -5.75 -1.14
C ARG A 94 -18.33 -5.16 -1.61
N SER A 95 -18.40 -3.95 -2.15
CA SER A 95 -17.22 -3.14 -2.40
C SER A 95 -16.72 -2.53 -1.10
N TYR A 96 -15.42 -2.65 -0.85
CA TYR A 96 -14.71 -1.94 0.23
C TYR A 96 -14.08 -0.63 -0.27
N ARG A 97 -14.36 -0.25 -1.52
CA ARG A 97 -13.65 0.85 -2.17
C ARG A 97 -13.93 2.19 -1.48
N HIS A 98 -12.89 2.83 -0.97
CA HIS A 98 -12.93 4.18 -0.42
C HIS A 98 -12.12 5.12 -1.32
N PRO A 99 -12.77 5.95 -2.16
CA PRO A 99 -12.05 6.96 -2.93
C PRO A 99 -11.59 8.09 -2.01
N LEU A 100 -10.46 8.71 -2.37
CA LEU A 100 -9.98 9.97 -1.80
C LEU A 100 -9.79 10.98 -2.94
N PRO A 101 -10.05 12.28 -2.70
CA PRO A 101 -9.76 13.35 -3.65
C PRO A 101 -8.31 13.32 -4.13
N LYS A 102 -8.08 13.76 -5.37
CA LYS A 102 -6.73 13.75 -5.96
C LYS A 102 -5.77 14.63 -5.14
N ASN A 103 -6.20 15.83 -4.77
CA ASN A 103 -5.36 16.79 -4.02
C ASN A 103 -4.97 16.24 -2.64
N GLU A 104 -5.90 15.60 -1.95
CA GLU A 104 -5.65 14.93 -0.66
C GLU A 104 -4.63 13.79 -0.80
N LYS A 105 -4.72 12.97 -1.85
CA LYS A 105 -3.71 11.92 -2.10
C LYS A 105 -2.32 12.49 -2.36
N ARG A 106 -2.23 13.57 -3.14
CA ARG A 106 -0.96 14.26 -3.41
C ARG A 106 -0.36 14.82 -2.13
N LEU A 107 -1.17 15.51 -1.33
CA LEU A 107 -0.74 16.08 -0.06
C LEU A 107 -0.34 14.99 0.95
N ALA A 108 -1.07 13.87 1.00
CA ALA A 108 -0.71 12.73 1.84
C ALA A 108 0.66 12.15 1.48
N LEU A 109 0.98 12.04 0.19
CA LEU A 109 2.28 11.57 -0.28
C LEU A 109 3.40 12.54 0.10
N ILE A 110 3.20 13.84 -0.12
CA ILE A 110 4.19 14.87 0.25
C ILE A 110 4.44 14.83 1.76
N ASN A 111 3.39 14.81 2.57
CA ASN A 111 3.51 14.73 4.03
C ASN A 111 4.28 13.48 4.48
N ALA A 112 4.08 12.33 3.82
CA ALA A 112 4.82 11.10 4.14
C ALA A 112 6.30 11.18 3.74
N ILE A 113 6.62 11.80 2.59
CA ILE A 113 8.02 12.02 2.18
C ILE A 113 8.69 13.00 3.15
N MET A 114 7.99 14.05 3.55
CA MET A 114 8.49 15.06 4.48
C MET A 114 8.73 14.48 5.87
N ASP A 115 7.84 13.61 6.36
CA ASP A 115 8.06 12.85 7.60
C ASP A 115 9.34 12.00 7.52
N LYS A 116 9.59 11.34 6.38
CA LYS A 116 10.83 10.59 6.16
C LYS A 116 12.07 11.48 6.08
N LEU A 117 11.96 12.65 5.46
CA LEU A 117 13.05 13.63 5.40
C LEU A 117 13.40 14.15 6.80
N ASN A 118 12.39 14.55 7.59
CA ASN A 118 12.58 15.03 8.96
C ASN A 118 13.24 13.98 9.88
N ASN A 119 12.98 12.70 9.63
CA ASN A 119 13.55 11.58 10.37
C ASN A 119 14.89 11.06 9.79
N ASN A 120 15.52 11.77 8.83
CA ASN A 120 16.75 11.34 8.15
C ASN A 120 16.67 9.94 7.51
N ALA A 121 15.46 9.52 7.12
CA ALA A 121 15.17 8.21 6.54
C ALA A 121 15.15 8.24 5.01
N VAL A 122 15.67 9.31 4.40
CA VAL A 122 15.77 9.49 2.95
C VAL A 122 17.24 9.56 2.54
N ILE A 123 17.61 8.80 1.50
CA ILE A 123 18.92 8.86 0.87
C ILE A 123 18.74 9.23 -0.60
N VAL A 124 19.58 10.13 -1.10
CA VAL A 124 19.62 10.47 -2.53
C VAL A 124 20.82 9.79 -3.16
N ILE A 125 20.59 9.09 -4.28
CA ILE A 125 21.64 8.49 -5.10
C ILE A 125 21.65 9.13 -6.47
N ASP A 126 22.81 9.14 -7.12
CA ASP A 126 22.92 9.63 -8.50
C ASP A 126 22.15 8.70 -9.44
N GLN A 127 22.55 7.42 -9.49
CA GLN A 127 21.91 6.44 -10.35
C GLN A 127 21.98 5.02 -9.79
N LEU A 128 20.87 4.28 -9.90
CA LEU A 128 20.81 2.87 -9.56
C LEU A 128 21.14 2.02 -10.80
N LYS A 129 22.39 1.56 -10.89
CA LYS A 129 22.86 0.68 -11.95
C LYS A 129 23.66 -0.49 -11.36
N ILE A 130 23.44 -1.67 -11.94
CA ILE A 130 24.14 -2.91 -11.60
C ILE A 130 24.67 -3.50 -12.90
N ASP A 131 25.98 -3.64 -13.02
CA ASP A 131 26.62 -4.07 -14.27
C ASP A 131 26.44 -5.58 -14.53
N VAL A 132 26.29 -6.37 -13.45
CA VAL A 132 26.02 -7.81 -13.52
C VAL A 132 24.83 -8.11 -12.60
N PRO A 133 23.71 -8.66 -13.11
CA PRO A 133 22.47 -8.86 -12.35
C PRO A 133 22.60 -10.00 -11.33
N LYS A 134 23.40 -9.76 -10.28
CA LYS A 134 23.68 -10.69 -9.18
C LYS A 134 23.19 -10.10 -7.87
N THR A 135 22.46 -10.91 -7.10
CA THR A 135 21.96 -10.56 -5.77
C THR A 135 23.09 -10.16 -4.82
N LYS A 136 24.26 -10.79 -4.91
CA LYS A 136 25.44 -10.43 -4.12
C LYS A 136 25.84 -8.96 -4.31
N LYS A 137 25.83 -8.46 -5.55
CA LYS A 137 26.14 -7.06 -5.87
C LYS A 137 25.09 -6.10 -5.33
N ALA A 138 23.81 -6.51 -5.36
CA ALA A 138 22.73 -5.75 -4.74
C ALA A 138 22.92 -5.63 -3.22
N VAL A 139 23.27 -6.74 -2.53
CA VAL A 139 23.53 -6.73 -1.08
C VAL A 139 24.77 -5.88 -0.73
N GLU A 140 25.84 -5.96 -1.51
CA GLU A 140 27.02 -5.10 -1.36
C GLU A 140 26.62 -3.60 -1.41
N LEU A 141 25.79 -3.21 -2.39
CA LEU A 141 25.29 -1.84 -2.52
C LEU A 141 24.46 -1.40 -1.31
N LEU A 142 23.58 -2.27 -0.79
CA LEU A 142 22.78 -1.96 0.40
C LEU A 142 23.67 -1.72 1.63
N ASN A 143 24.72 -2.53 1.78
CA ASN A 143 25.67 -2.41 2.88
C ASN A 143 26.50 -1.12 2.78
N HIS A 144 26.95 -0.75 1.58
CA HIS A 144 27.68 0.51 1.35
C HIS A 144 26.83 1.75 1.68
N LEU A 145 25.54 1.71 1.35
CA LEU A 145 24.60 2.78 1.68
C LEU A 145 24.09 2.72 3.13
N ASN A 146 24.52 1.72 3.91
CA ASN A 146 24.08 1.43 5.28
C ASN A 146 22.55 1.35 5.42
N LEU A 147 21.89 0.79 4.41
CA LEU A 147 20.44 0.64 4.35
C LEU A 147 20.00 -0.58 5.15
N LYS A 148 19.02 -0.40 6.04
CA LYS A 148 18.49 -1.46 6.91
C LYS A 148 16.96 -1.43 6.94
N GLY A 149 16.36 -2.58 7.20
CA GLY A 149 14.90 -2.73 7.28
C GLY A 149 14.23 -2.79 5.91
N ASN A 150 13.00 -2.30 5.84
CA ASN A 150 12.23 -2.20 4.60
C ASN A 150 12.74 -1.01 3.78
N ILE A 151 13.19 -1.26 2.56
CA ILE A 151 13.86 -0.28 1.71
C ILE A 151 13.03 -0.06 0.44
N LEU A 152 12.75 1.20 0.13
CA LEU A 152 12.11 1.59 -1.11
C LEU A 152 13.07 2.36 -2.00
N PHE A 153 13.39 1.83 -3.18
CA PHE A 153 14.04 2.58 -4.25
C PHE A 153 12.99 3.20 -5.16
N VAL A 154 13.12 4.50 -5.40
CA VAL A 154 12.32 5.23 -6.39
C VAL A 154 13.25 5.66 -7.52
N VAL A 155 13.09 5.01 -8.67
CA VAL A 155 13.94 5.17 -9.85
C VAL A 155 13.18 5.86 -10.98
N SER A 156 13.90 6.55 -11.86
CA SER A 156 13.33 7.23 -13.02
C SER A 156 12.79 6.22 -14.03
N GLN A 157 13.55 5.13 -14.25
CA GLN A 157 13.18 4.04 -15.15
C GLN A 157 13.56 2.69 -14.55
N LYS A 158 12.69 1.69 -14.76
CA LYS A 158 12.96 0.31 -14.37
C LYS A 158 13.99 -0.32 -15.30
N ASN A 159 15.16 -0.63 -14.77
CA ASN A 159 16.14 -1.46 -15.45
C ASN A 159 15.90 -2.95 -15.11
N PRO A 160 15.69 -3.84 -16.10
CA PRO A 160 15.45 -5.26 -15.86
C PRO A 160 16.58 -5.97 -15.12
N ASP A 161 17.83 -5.56 -15.32
CA ASP A 161 18.99 -6.17 -14.64
C ASP A 161 19.02 -5.83 -13.15
N VAL A 162 18.66 -4.59 -12.83
CA VAL A 162 18.50 -4.13 -11.44
C VAL A 162 17.32 -4.86 -10.81
N LEU A 163 16.16 -4.90 -11.46
CA LEU A 163 15.01 -5.65 -10.95
C LEU A 163 15.33 -7.12 -10.68
N ARG A 164 16.06 -7.78 -11.60
CA ARG A 164 16.51 -9.17 -11.42
C ARG A 164 17.46 -9.33 -10.24
N ALA A 165 18.39 -8.38 -10.04
CA ALA A 165 19.33 -8.42 -8.93
C ALA A 165 18.65 -8.27 -7.56
N PHE A 166 17.56 -7.48 -7.47
CA PHE A 166 16.82 -7.24 -6.23
C PHE A 166 15.61 -8.17 -6.04
N ALA A 167 15.19 -8.94 -7.05
CA ALA A 167 13.97 -9.76 -7.01
C ALA A 167 13.91 -10.77 -5.85
N ASN A 168 15.05 -11.28 -5.39
CA ASN A 168 15.12 -12.25 -4.29
C ASN A 168 15.24 -11.59 -2.90
N LEU A 169 15.24 -10.26 -2.81
CA LEU A 169 15.36 -9.52 -1.54
C LEU A 169 13.97 -9.05 -1.09
N PRO A 170 13.33 -9.72 -0.13
CA PRO A 170 11.92 -9.46 0.22
C PRO A 170 11.69 -8.08 0.86
N LEU A 171 12.72 -7.53 1.51
CA LEU A 171 12.66 -6.24 2.18
C LEU A 171 12.91 -5.05 1.24
N VAL A 172 13.24 -5.31 -0.03
CA VAL A 172 13.55 -4.26 -1.00
C VAL A 172 12.47 -4.17 -2.05
N LYS A 173 11.98 -2.95 -2.29
CA LYS A 173 11.03 -2.66 -3.36
C LYS A 173 11.58 -1.59 -4.27
N ILE A 174 11.44 -1.80 -5.58
CA ILE A 174 11.85 -0.82 -6.60
C ILE A 174 10.61 -0.35 -7.33
N LEU A 175 10.37 0.95 -7.33
CA LEU A 175 9.22 1.60 -7.96
C LEU A 175 9.66 2.77 -8.82
N THR A 176 8.81 3.16 -9.75
CA THR A 176 8.94 4.44 -10.45
C THR A 176 8.13 5.53 -9.76
N MET A 177 8.37 6.79 -10.12
CA MET A 177 7.59 7.93 -9.63
C MET A 177 6.07 7.73 -9.80
N ASN A 178 5.63 7.15 -10.92
CA ASN A 178 4.20 6.94 -11.22
C ASN A 178 3.53 5.85 -10.36
N GLU A 179 4.33 4.94 -9.80
CA GLU A 179 3.85 3.85 -8.95
C GLU A 179 3.93 4.17 -7.46
N LEU A 180 4.49 5.34 -7.12
CA LEU A 180 4.76 5.77 -5.77
C LEU A 180 3.46 6.17 -5.05
N ASN A 181 3.23 5.51 -3.91
CA ASN A 181 2.02 5.68 -3.10
C ASN A 181 2.38 6.04 -1.65
N THR A 182 1.50 6.77 -0.95
CA THR A 182 1.68 7.09 0.47
C THR A 182 1.94 5.83 1.32
N TYR A 183 1.20 4.75 1.05
CA TYR A 183 1.38 3.46 1.76
C TYR A 183 2.81 2.92 1.67
N GLN A 184 3.43 2.98 0.49
CA GLN A 184 4.76 2.40 0.30
C GLN A 184 5.83 3.22 1.01
N VAL A 185 5.71 4.55 0.98
CA VAL A 185 6.61 5.47 1.69
C VAL A 185 6.54 5.23 3.21
N VAL A 186 5.32 5.08 3.75
CA VAL A 186 5.12 4.84 5.19
C VAL A 186 5.55 3.43 5.62
N HIS A 187 5.30 2.43 4.77
CA HIS A 187 5.63 1.02 5.09
C HIS A 187 7.14 0.73 5.11
N CYS A 188 7.92 1.53 4.40
CA CYS A 188 9.37 1.36 4.33
C CYS A 188 10.05 2.14 5.44
N ASP A 189 11.14 1.60 5.98
CA ASP A 189 11.95 2.27 6.99
C ASP A 189 12.78 3.37 6.32
N MET A 190 13.43 3.05 5.20
CA MET A 190 14.25 3.96 4.42
C MET A 190 13.75 4.09 2.98
N VAL A 191 13.84 5.30 2.42
CA VAL A 191 13.50 5.60 1.03
C VAL A 191 14.71 6.16 0.31
N VAL A 192 15.02 5.58 -0.85
CA VAL A 192 16.15 5.97 -1.69
C VAL A 192 15.61 6.56 -3.00
N PHE A 193 15.90 7.82 -3.26
CA PHE A 193 15.52 8.49 -4.51
C PHE A 193 16.73 8.62 -5.43
N GLU A 194 16.54 8.36 -6.72
CA GLU A 194 17.45 8.91 -7.72
C GLU A 194 17.28 10.43 -7.78
N LYS A 195 18.39 11.15 -7.97
CA LYS A 195 18.41 12.62 -8.08
C LYS A 195 17.34 13.14 -9.05
N ASP A 196 17.28 12.55 -10.25
CA ASP A 196 16.32 12.91 -11.30
C ASP A 196 14.86 12.79 -10.87
N VAL A 197 14.56 11.80 -10.02
CA VAL A 197 13.19 11.55 -9.55
C VAL A 197 12.75 12.64 -8.59
N LEU A 198 13.64 13.03 -7.67
CA LEU A 198 13.31 14.02 -6.66
C LEU A 198 13.07 15.40 -7.27
N VAL A 199 13.86 15.77 -8.30
CA VAL A 199 13.64 16.98 -9.10
C VAL A 199 12.27 16.95 -9.79
N ARG A 200 11.90 15.83 -10.45
CA ARG A 200 10.58 15.71 -11.09
C ARG A 200 9.43 15.75 -10.09
N ILE A 201 9.62 15.20 -8.88
CA ILE A 201 8.62 15.31 -7.81
C ILE A 201 8.40 16.79 -7.46
N GLN A 202 9.45 17.60 -7.38
CA GLN A 202 9.28 19.04 -7.14
C GLN A 202 8.52 19.73 -8.27
N GLU A 203 8.83 19.42 -9.53
CA GLU A 203 8.12 20.02 -10.68
C GLU A 203 6.62 19.66 -10.69
N VAL A 204 6.29 18.38 -10.47
CA VAL A 204 4.91 17.88 -10.60
C VAL A 204 4.02 18.27 -9.42
N TYR A 205 4.59 18.35 -8.22
CA TYR A 205 3.85 18.66 -7.00
C TYR A 205 4.01 20.11 -6.54
N GLY A 206 4.96 20.86 -7.13
CA GLY A 206 5.26 22.27 -6.90
C GLY A 206 4.22 23.25 -7.43
N THR A 207 3.35 22.80 -8.34
CA THR A 207 2.22 23.55 -8.89
C THR A 207 0.93 23.33 -8.11
#